data_AF-A0A662HWQ7-F1
#
_entry.id   AF-A0A662HWQ7-F1
#
_cell.length_a   1.000
_cell.length_b   1.000
_cell.length_c   1.000
_cell.angle_alpha   90.00
_cell.angle_beta   90.00
_cell.angle_gamma   90.00
#
_symmetry.space_group_name_H-M   'P 1'
#
loop_
_entity.id
_entity.type
_entity.pdbx_description
1 polymer ?
#
loop_
_entity_poly.entity_id
_entity_poly.type
_entity_poly.pdbx_seq_one_letter_code
_entity_poly.pdbx_strand_id
1 'polypeptide(L)'
;MEEKSLLEVYESKSALRGFITPLFEEGFTIANIAASILAGAECDVSLPPLSGEVLEPEVFNKNKIALIIVDSLRYDYAVKYSSKIPRIEVRSILSTAPSTTVTALTSISYASSPFLHAMLGYKMFLKEYGGVVRILDFTSAAVSQKESLKDSLVDLSKLVDEKTIFEKLSEKIIKHSF
;
A
#
# COMPACT_ATOMS: atom_id res chain seq x y z
N MET A 1 -12.52 10.63 29.50
CA MET A 1 -12.97 10.27 28.15
C MET A 1 -12.24 8.98 27.83
N GLU A 2 -12.93 7.84 27.78
CA GLU A 2 -12.28 6.56 27.44
C GLU A 2 -11.79 6.66 25.99
N GLU A 3 -10.49 6.39 25.81
CA GLU A 3 -9.87 6.29 24.50
C GLU A 3 -10.44 5.04 23.82
N LYS A 4 -11.16 5.22 22.71
CA LYS A 4 -11.68 4.08 21.94
C LYS A 4 -10.53 3.27 21.38
N SER A 5 -10.65 1.95 21.40
CA SER A 5 -9.67 1.12 20.71
C SER A 5 -9.75 1.34 19.20
N LEU A 6 -8.63 1.22 18.48
CA LEU A 6 -8.61 1.31 17.01
C LEU A 6 -9.58 0.32 16.36
N LEU A 7 -9.80 -0.83 16.98
CA LEU A 7 -10.76 -1.82 16.50
C LEU A 7 -12.20 -1.28 16.49
N GLU A 8 -12.62 -0.63 17.58
CA GLU A 8 -13.94 0.01 17.68
C GLU A 8 -14.11 1.13 16.65
N VAL A 9 -13.02 1.87 16.38
CA VAL A 9 -13.00 2.89 15.33
C VAL A 9 -13.24 2.25 13.96
N TYR A 10 -12.51 1.17 13.64
CA TYR A 10 -12.65 0.47 12.36
C TYR A 10 -14.04 -0.13 12.16
N GLU A 11 -14.58 -0.79 13.18
CA GLU A 11 -15.93 -1.38 13.14
C GLU A 11 -17.00 -0.30 12.95
N SER A 12 -16.87 0.84 13.65
CA SER A 12 -17.85 1.93 13.55
C SER A 12 -17.91 2.61 12.18
N LYS A 13 -16.80 2.55 11.43
CA LYS A 13 -16.67 3.15 10.10
C LYS A 13 -16.84 2.14 8.96
N SER A 14 -16.95 0.84 9.27
CA SER A 14 -17.03 -0.18 8.22
C SER A 14 -18.31 -0.07 7.40
N ALA A 15 -18.16 -0.24 6.08
CA ALA A 15 -19.29 -0.26 5.16
C ALA A 15 -20.17 -1.53 5.30
N LEU A 16 -19.67 -2.59 5.95
CA LEU A 16 -20.36 -3.87 6.08
C LEU A 16 -20.57 -4.22 7.55
N ARG A 17 -21.84 -4.37 7.96
CA ARG A 17 -22.19 -4.73 9.33
C ARG A 17 -21.58 -6.07 9.72
N GLY A 18 -20.84 -6.09 10.84
CA GLY A 18 -20.18 -7.29 11.37
C GLY A 18 -18.86 -7.63 10.68
N PHE A 19 -18.35 -6.75 9.82
CA PHE A 19 -17.06 -6.89 9.18
C PHE A 19 -16.23 -5.62 9.39
N ILE A 20 -14.94 -5.71 9.08
CA ILE A 20 -14.06 -4.57 8.92
C ILE A 20 -13.69 -4.49 7.44
N THR A 21 -13.97 -3.33 6.84
CA THR A 21 -13.65 -3.02 5.45
C THR A 21 -12.47 -2.06 5.40
N PRO A 22 -11.64 -2.08 4.34
CA PRO A 22 -10.63 -1.04 4.16
C PRO A 22 -11.28 0.35 4.13
N LEU A 23 -10.64 1.31 4.81
CA LEU A 23 -11.12 2.68 5.00
C LEU A 23 -10.10 3.66 4.40
N PHE A 24 -10.04 3.68 3.06
CA PHE A 24 -9.03 4.44 2.31
C PHE A 24 -9.23 5.96 2.46
N GLU A 25 -10.48 6.42 2.39
CA GLU A 25 -10.88 7.83 2.46
C GLU A 25 -10.83 8.39 3.89
N GLU A 26 -10.81 7.52 4.89
CA GLU A 26 -10.68 7.89 6.29
C GLU A 26 -9.24 7.78 6.80
N GLY A 27 -8.30 7.34 5.96
CA GLY A 27 -6.88 7.34 6.32
C GLY A 27 -6.44 6.16 7.18
N PHE A 28 -7.06 4.98 7.10
CA PHE A 28 -6.72 3.85 7.99
C PHE A 28 -6.07 2.66 7.29
N THR A 29 -5.68 2.76 6.01
CA THR A 29 -5.11 1.65 5.26
C THR A 29 -3.61 1.78 5.05
N ILE A 30 -2.95 0.67 4.70
CA ILE A 30 -1.54 0.65 4.30
C ILE A 30 -1.21 1.62 3.15
N ALA A 31 -2.17 1.93 2.26
CA ALA A 31 -1.96 2.91 1.20
C ALA A 31 -1.77 4.34 1.76
N ASN A 32 -2.42 4.64 2.89
CA ASN A 32 -2.33 5.94 3.54
C ASN A 32 -0.97 6.17 4.20
N ILE A 33 -0.16 5.13 4.44
CA ILE A 33 1.26 5.30 4.84
C ILE A 33 2.03 6.01 3.71
N ALA A 34 1.88 5.53 2.48
CA ALA A 34 2.50 6.15 1.31
C ALA A 34 1.96 7.56 1.08
N ALA A 35 0.65 7.77 1.28
CA ALA A 35 0.05 9.08 1.20
C ALA A 35 0.64 10.06 2.24
N SER A 36 0.90 9.59 3.46
CA SER A 36 1.52 10.39 4.52
C SER A 36 2.95 10.78 4.20
N ILE A 37 3.72 9.87 3.59
CA ILE A 37 5.09 10.16 3.13
C ILE A 37 5.07 11.26 2.06
N LEU A 38 4.16 11.17 1.08
CA LEU A 38 4.02 12.18 0.04
C LEU A 38 3.58 13.53 0.62
N ALA A 39 2.59 13.52 1.52
CA ALA A 39 2.10 14.73 2.18
C ALA A 39 3.19 15.41 3.01
N GLY A 40 3.95 14.65 3.80
CA GLY A 40 5.08 15.17 4.59
C GLY A 40 6.24 15.69 3.74
N ALA A 41 6.35 15.24 2.49
CA ALA A 41 7.29 15.76 1.49
C ALA A 41 6.68 16.88 0.60
N GLU A 42 5.47 17.36 0.93
CA GLU A 42 4.74 18.37 0.17
C GLU A 42 4.59 18.01 -1.33
N CYS A 43 4.32 16.74 -1.60
CA CYS A 43 4.00 16.21 -2.92
C CYS A 43 2.48 16.05 -3.08
N ASP A 44 2.01 16.08 -4.33
CA ASP A 44 0.60 15.87 -4.64
C ASP A 44 0.17 14.41 -4.39
N VAL A 45 -0.98 14.25 -3.75
CA VAL A 45 -1.49 12.95 -3.31
C VAL A 45 -3.02 12.92 -3.32
N SER A 46 -3.58 11.85 -3.90
CA SER A 46 -5.03 11.69 -4.06
C SER A 46 -5.70 11.12 -2.81
N LEU A 47 -5.02 10.19 -2.10
CA LEU A 47 -5.51 9.65 -0.85
C LEU A 47 -5.19 10.58 0.32
N PRO A 48 -6.04 10.64 1.35
CA PRO A 48 -5.69 11.35 2.57
C PRO A 48 -4.50 10.69 3.27
N PRO A 49 -3.70 11.46 4.04
CA PRO A 49 -2.71 10.91 4.95
C PRO A 49 -3.32 9.92 5.95
N LEU A 50 -2.46 9.17 6.61
CA LEU A 50 -2.82 8.26 7.69
C LEU A 50 -3.47 9.07 8.83
N SER A 51 -4.57 8.56 9.36
CA SER A 51 -5.29 9.19 10.45
C SER A 51 -4.40 9.32 11.68
N GLY A 52 -4.48 10.47 12.35
CA GLY A 52 -3.82 10.72 13.63
C GLY A 52 -4.27 9.75 14.73
N GLU A 53 -5.44 9.12 14.59
CA GLU A 53 -5.89 8.04 15.47
C GLU A 53 -4.95 6.81 15.41
N VAL A 54 -4.21 6.62 14.31
CA VAL A 54 -3.23 5.53 14.14
C VAL A 54 -1.82 5.98 14.51
N LEU A 55 -1.39 7.11 13.94
CA LEU A 55 -0.05 7.66 14.14
C LEU A 55 -0.06 9.16 13.82
N GLU A 56 0.61 9.95 14.65
CA GLU A 56 0.74 11.39 14.46
C GLU A 56 1.37 11.74 13.10
N PRO A 57 0.74 12.63 12.29
CA PRO A 57 1.23 12.97 10.95
C PRO A 57 2.67 13.51 10.92
N GLU A 58 3.11 14.19 11.99
CA GLU A 58 4.44 14.79 12.10
C GLU A 58 5.57 13.76 12.08
N VAL A 59 5.27 12.48 12.31
CA VAL A 59 6.24 11.39 12.17
C VAL A 59 6.75 11.28 10.73
N PHE A 60 5.94 11.69 9.74
CA PHE A 60 6.32 11.69 8.32
C PHE A 60 7.01 12.99 7.86
N ASN A 61 7.08 14.02 8.70
CA ASN A 61 7.78 15.28 8.40
C ASN A 61 9.28 15.13 8.68
N LYS A 62 9.94 14.20 7.99
CA LYS A 62 11.36 13.87 8.17
C LYS A 62 12.11 13.89 6.84
N ASN A 63 13.35 14.36 6.88
CA ASN A 63 14.23 14.38 5.69
C ASN A 63 14.58 12.98 5.18
N LYS A 64 14.46 11.95 6.02
CA LYS A 64 14.77 10.56 5.68
C LYS A 64 13.75 9.64 6.33
N ILE A 65 13.12 8.81 5.52
CA ILE A 65 12.14 7.81 5.94
C ILE A 65 12.58 6.46 5.36
N ALA A 66 12.61 5.43 6.20
CA ALA A 66 12.81 4.06 5.78
C ALA A 66 11.50 3.29 5.98
N LEU A 67 10.85 2.90 4.87
CA LEU A 67 9.68 2.04 4.90
C LEU A 67 10.11 0.58 4.71
N ILE A 68 9.89 -0.25 5.73
CA ILE A 68 10.20 -1.69 5.68
C ILE A 68 8.87 -2.44 5.65
N ILE A 69 8.66 -3.22 4.59
CA ILE A 69 7.48 -4.06 4.42
C ILE A 69 7.88 -5.51 4.71
N VAL A 70 7.19 -6.13 5.67
CA VAL A 70 7.35 -7.55 6.00
C VAL A 70 6.12 -8.28 5.52
N ASP A 71 6.25 -9.07 4.45
CA ASP A 71 5.13 -9.81 3.88
C ASP A 71 4.52 -10.76 4.91
N SER A 72 3.19 -10.80 4.94
CA SER A 72 2.39 -11.71 5.76
C SER A 72 2.61 -11.59 7.28
N LEU A 73 3.15 -10.45 7.76
CA LEU A 73 3.25 -10.16 9.19
C LEU A 73 1.89 -9.75 9.77
N ARG A 74 1.33 -10.62 10.60
CA ARG A 74 0.06 -10.35 11.29
C ARG A 74 0.24 -9.45 12.51
N TYR A 75 -0.77 -8.65 12.81
CA TYR A 75 -0.78 -7.75 13.97
C TYR A 75 -0.59 -8.48 15.30
N ASP A 76 -1.26 -9.61 15.51
CA ASP A 76 -1.16 -10.38 16.75
C ASP A 76 0.25 -10.95 16.98
N TYR A 77 0.93 -11.35 15.90
CA TYR A 77 2.35 -11.74 15.94
C TYR A 77 3.24 -10.53 16.26
N ALA A 78 3.01 -9.38 15.62
CA ALA A 78 3.76 -8.16 15.91
C ALA A 78 3.63 -7.75 17.39
N VAL A 79 2.42 -7.78 17.95
CA VAL A 79 2.18 -7.51 19.38
C VAL A 79 2.91 -8.52 20.26
N LYS A 80 2.79 -9.83 19.98
CA LYS A 80 3.43 -10.91 20.74
C LYS A 80 4.95 -10.77 20.85
N TYR A 81 5.60 -10.29 19.80
CA TYR A 81 7.07 -10.18 19.75
C TYR A 81 7.60 -8.75 19.94
N SER A 82 6.73 -7.75 20.05
CA SER A 82 7.10 -6.33 20.20
C SER A 82 8.05 -6.07 21.37
N SER A 83 7.82 -6.72 22.51
CA SER A 83 8.64 -6.58 23.73
C SER A 83 10.09 -7.03 23.55
N LYS A 84 10.40 -7.80 22.49
CA LYS A 84 11.76 -8.26 22.18
C LYS A 84 12.54 -7.25 21.34
N ILE A 85 11.88 -6.23 20.80
CA ILE A 85 12.49 -5.22 19.94
C ILE A 85 12.48 -3.89 20.70
N PRO A 86 13.63 -3.38 21.17
CA PRO A 86 13.65 -2.15 21.93
C PRO A 86 13.21 -0.98 21.04
N ARG A 87 12.40 -0.07 21.63
CA ARG A 87 11.91 1.17 20.98
C ARG A 87 11.00 0.94 19.78
N ILE A 88 10.25 -0.17 19.75
CA ILE A 88 9.20 -0.39 18.75
C ILE A 88 7.83 0.01 19.31
N GLU A 89 7.07 0.73 18.50
CA GLU A 89 5.65 0.98 18.73
C GLU A 89 4.86 0.13 17.74
N VAL A 90 3.82 -0.56 18.24
CA VAL A 90 2.98 -1.43 17.41
C VAL A 90 1.56 -0.89 17.39
N ARG A 91 1.11 -0.53 16.18
CA ARG A 91 -0.24 -0.05 15.88
C ARG A 91 -0.87 -0.95 14.83
N SER A 92 -2.17 -1.19 14.96
CA SER A 92 -2.93 -1.87 13.90
C SER A 92 -3.17 -0.91 12.75
N ILE A 93 -3.26 -1.44 11.55
CA ILE A 93 -3.67 -0.70 10.35
C ILE A 93 -4.45 -1.66 9.46
N LEU A 94 -5.38 -1.13 8.66
CA LEU A 94 -6.14 -1.94 7.74
C LEU A 94 -5.30 -2.24 6.49
N SER A 95 -5.39 -3.49 6.02
CA SER A 95 -4.84 -3.87 4.72
C SER A 95 -5.72 -3.32 3.58
N THR A 96 -5.51 -3.84 2.38
CA THR A 96 -6.34 -3.58 1.20
C THR A 96 -7.42 -4.65 1.03
N ALA A 97 -8.38 -4.40 0.12
CA ALA A 97 -9.28 -5.42 -0.39
C ALA A 97 -9.11 -5.55 -1.91
N PRO A 98 -8.73 -6.74 -2.40
CA PRO A 98 -8.37 -7.94 -1.64
C PRO A 98 -7.01 -7.80 -0.94
N SER A 99 -6.83 -8.46 0.21
CA SER A 99 -5.59 -8.40 1.00
C SER A 99 -4.50 -9.32 0.44
N THR A 100 -4.10 -9.09 -0.81
CA THR A 100 -3.01 -9.82 -1.48
C THR A 100 -1.71 -8.99 -1.47
N THR A 101 -0.56 -9.65 -1.53
CA THR A 101 0.75 -8.98 -1.64
C THR A 101 0.81 -8.01 -2.82
N VAL A 102 0.29 -8.41 -3.99
CA VAL A 102 0.24 -7.54 -5.18
C VAL A 102 -0.55 -6.27 -4.89
N THR A 103 -1.79 -6.43 -4.44
CA THR A 103 -2.67 -5.29 -4.16
C THR A 103 -2.07 -4.36 -3.13
N ALA A 104 -1.55 -4.91 -2.03
CA ALA A 104 -0.89 -4.14 -0.98
C ALA A 104 0.32 -3.33 -1.49
N LEU A 105 1.25 -3.99 -2.20
CA LEU A 105 2.45 -3.34 -2.71
C LEU A 105 2.13 -2.31 -3.79
N THR A 106 1.16 -2.57 -4.67
CA THR A 106 0.71 -1.58 -5.64
C THR A 106 0.05 -0.38 -4.93
N SER A 107 -0.85 -0.60 -3.97
CA SER A 107 -1.48 0.51 -3.24
C SER A 107 -0.46 1.38 -2.50
N ILE A 108 0.59 0.79 -1.92
CA ILE A 108 1.70 1.53 -1.32
C ILE A 108 2.53 2.25 -2.38
N SER A 109 2.85 1.60 -3.50
CA SER A 109 3.74 2.15 -4.52
C SER A 109 3.14 3.36 -5.23
N TYR A 110 1.82 3.42 -5.37
CA TYR A 110 1.12 4.52 -6.04
C TYR A 110 0.40 5.47 -5.07
N ALA A 111 0.38 5.16 -3.77
CA ALA A 111 -0.45 5.85 -2.78
C ALA A 111 -1.92 5.96 -3.23
N SER A 112 -2.46 4.85 -3.75
CA SER A 112 -3.79 4.78 -4.36
C SER A 112 -4.53 3.51 -3.93
N SER A 113 -5.86 3.51 -4.06
CA SER A 113 -6.68 2.36 -3.69
C SER A 113 -6.73 1.31 -4.81
N PRO A 114 -7.09 0.05 -4.50
CA PRO A 114 -7.27 -1.01 -5.49
C PRO A 114 -8.30 -0.68 -6.58
N PHE A 115 -9.25 0.21 -6.28
CA PHE A 115 -10.21 0.72 -7.24
C PHE A 115 -9.52 1.51 -8.37
N LEU A 116 -8.45 2.24 -8.07
CA LEU A 116 -7.73 3.06 -9.06
C LEU A 116 -6.71 2.23 -9.85
N HIS A 117 -5.89 1.42 -9.18
CA HIS A 117 -4.79 0.72 -9.83
C HIS A 117 -5.15 -0.67 -10.38
N ALA A 118 -6.32 -1.21 -10.07
CA ALA A 118 -6.87 -2.49 -10.56
C ALA A 118 -5.98 -3.76 -10.38
N MET A 119 -4.81 -3.67 -9.74
CA MET A 119 -3.97 -4.82 -9.40
C MET A 119 -4.54 -5.58 -8.19
N LEU A 120 -5.36 -6.60 -8.46
CA LEU A 120 -6.15 -7.32 -7.44
C LEU A 120 -5.53 -8.64 -6.98
N GLY A 121 -4.51 -9.18 -7.64
CA GLY A 121 -3.95 -10.44 -7.20
C GLY A 121 -2.78 -10.94 -8.04
N TYR A 122 -2.15 -12.01 -7.55
CA TYR A 122 -0.98 -12.59 -8.18
C TYR A 122 -1.28 -13.19 -9.57
N LYS A 123 -2.47 -13.79 -9.76
CA LYS A 123 -2.92 -14.30 -11.06
C LYS A 123 -4.17 -13.56 -11.47
N MET A 124 -4.11 -12.88 -12.62
CA MET A 124 -5.24 -12.13 -13.16
C MET A 124 -5.44 -12.49 -14.63
N PHE A 125 -6.69 -12.61 -15.05
CA PHE A 125 -7.02 -12.68 -16.48
C PHE A 125 -7.05 -11.26 -17.04
N LEU A 126 -6.20 -10.99 -18.03
CA LEU A 126 -6.13 -9.71 -18.71
C LEU A 126 -6.66 -9.91 -20.13
N LYS A 127 -7.80 -9.30 -20.43
CA LYS A 127 -8.49 -9.46 -21.74
C LYS A 127 -7.61 -8.99 -22.89
N GLU A 128 -6.86 -7.92 -22.65
CA GLU A 128 -5.91 -7.28 -23.55
C GLU A 128 -4.84 -8.26 -24.02
N TYR A 129 -4.54 -9.28 -23.22
CA TYR A 129 -3.54 -10.31 -23.50
C TYR A 129 -4.15 -11.69 -23.72
N GLY A 130 -5.48 -11.81 -23.70
CA GLY A 130 -6.21 -13.07 -23.93
C GLY A 130 -5.82 -14.19 -22.98
N GLY A 131 -5.30 -13.89 -21.79
CA GLY A 131 -4.65 -14.90 -20.94
C GLY A 131 -4.55 -14.54 -19.46
N VAL A 132 -4.21 -15.55 -18.65
CA VAL A 132 -3.92 -15.38 -17.23
C VAL A 132 -2.44 -15.04 -17.06
N VAL A 133 -2.17 -13.92 -16.41
CA VAL A 133 -0.83 -13.38 -16.17
C VAL A 133 -0.47 -13.49 -14.69
N ARG A 134 0.78 -13.90 -14.39
CA ARG A 134 1.37 -13.80 -13.05
C ARG A 134 1.97 -12.40 -12.87
N ILE A 135 1.31 -11.56 -12.08
CA ILE A 135 1.61 -10.13 -11.97
C ILE A 135 2.99 -9.86 -11.33
N LEU A 136 3.41 -10.65 -10.34
CA LEU A 136 4.73 -10.45 -9.69
C LEU A 136 5.90 -11.00 -10.53
N ASP A 137 5.68 -12.09 -11.25
CA ASP A 137 6.75 -12.83 -11.92
C ASP A 137 6.91 -12.44 -13.38
N PHE A 138 6.03 -11.58 -13.91
CA PHE A 138 5.97 -11.27 -15.34
C PHE A 138 6.06 -12.56 -16.18
N THR A 139 5.19 -13.51 -15.91
CA THR A 139 5.14 -14.76 -16.68
C THR A 139 3.71 -15.18 -16.94
N SER A 140 3.43 -15.71 -18.14
CA SER A 140 2.13 -16.33 -18.42
C SER A 140 1.89 -17.46 -17.43
N ALA A 141 0.66 -17.56 -16.90
CA ALA A 141 0.31 -18.65 -16.01
C ALA A 141 0.46 -20.04 -16.68
N ALA A 142 0.39 -20.10 -18.02
CA ALA A 142 0.54 -21.29 -18.83
C ALA A 142 2.01 -21.66 -19.14
N VAL A 143 2.96 -20.75 -18.92
CA VAL A 143 4.37 -20.94 -19.29
C VAL A 143 5.22 -21.12 -18.03
N SER A 144 6.06 -22.15 -18.01
CA SER A 144 7.01 -22.39 -16.91
C SER A 144 8.09 -21.31 -16.86
N GLN A 145 8.68 -21.06 -15.69
CA GLN A 145 9.58 -19.95 -15.31
C GLN A 145 10.78 -19.61 -16.25
N LYS A 146 10.98 -20.35 -17.34
CA LYS A 146 12.13 -20.24 -18.25
C LYS A 146 11.97 -19.25 -19.42
N GLU A 147 10.75 -18.85 -19.74
CA GLU A 147 10.48 -17.79 -20.71
C GLU A 147 9.87 -16.61 -19.96
N SER A 148 10.71 -15.64 -19.60
CA SER A 148 10.22 -14.42 -18.95
C SER A 148 9.39 -13.62 -19.96
N LEU A 149 8.29 -13.01 -19.53
CA LEU A 149 7.58 -12.02 -20.36
C LEU A 149 8.44 -10.76 -20.60
N LYS A 150 9.72 -10.70 -20.20
CA LYS A 150 10.65 -9.67 -20.67
C LYS A 150 10.93 -9.78 -22.18
N ASP A 151 10.73 -10.96 -22.77
CA ASP A 151 10.70 -11.14 -24.23
C ASP A 151 9.31 -10.88 -24.84
N SER A 152 8.33 -10.51 -24.01
CA SER A 152 6.98 -10.13 -24.43
C SER A 152 6.77 -8.62 -24.26
N LEU A 153 6.00 -8.04 -25.18
CA LEU A 153 5.74 -6.62 -25.40
C LEU A 153 4.94 -5.91 -24.28
N VAL A 154 4.97 -6.40 -23.04
CA VAL A 154 4.08 -5.97 -21.96
C VAL A 154 4.84 -5.19 -20.90
N ASP A 155 4.67 -3.87 -20.94
CA ASP A 155 5.16 -2.94 -19.92
C ASP A 155 4.04 -2.67 -18.91
N LEU A 156 4.10 -3.30 -17.73
CA LEU A 156 3.07 -3.12 -16.70
C LEU A 156 3.09 -1.71 -16.07
N SER A 157 4.13 -0.89 -16.30
CA SER A 157 4.04 0.53 -15.95
C SER A 157 2.90 1.22 -16.69
N LYS A 158 2.46 0.67 -17.83
CA LYS A 158 1.27 1.12 -18.58
C LYS A 158 -0.05 0.58 -18.03
N LEU A 159 -0.04 -0.39 -17.11
CA LEU A 159 -1.28 -0.87 -16.48
C LEU A 159 -1.78 0.07 -15.40
N VAL A 160 -0.90 0.87 -14.82
CA VAL A 160 -1.24 1.91 -13.84
C VAL A 160 -0.75 3.23 -14.39
N ASP A 161 -1.66 4.05 -14.91
CA ASP A 161 -1.37 5.33 -15.58
C ASP A 161 -1.09 6.48 -14.58
N GLU A 162 -0.47 6.15 -13.44
CA GLU A 162 -0.10 7.10 -12.40
C GLU A 162 1.40 7.01 -12.11
N LYS A 163 1.97 8.06 -11.52
CA LYS A 163 3.34 8.01 -11.01
C LYS A 163 3.38 7.31 -9.66
N THR A 164 4.40 6.49 -9.46
CA THR A 164 4.75 5.92 -8.17
C THR A 164 5.18 7.00 -7.18
N ILE A 165 5.14 6.68 -5.88
CA ILE A 165 5.66 7.56 -4.84
C ILE A 165 7.15 7.87 -5.03
N PHE A 166 7.92 6.92 -5.57
CA PHE A 166 9.35 7.08 -5.80
C PHE A 166 9.63 8.12 -6.87
N GLU A 167 8.85 8.10 -7.96
CA GLU A 167 8.93 9.11 -9.02
C GLU A 167 8.51 10.48 -8.51
N LYS A 168 7.37 10.57 -7.80
CA LYS A 168 6.88 11.83 -7.21
C LYS A 168 7.92 12.46 -6.27
N LEU A 169 8.52 11.65 -5.38
CA LEU A 169 9.57 12.11 -4.45
C LEU A 169 10.85 12.53 -5.19
N SER A 170 11.28 11.76 -6.18
CA SER A 170 12.48 12.07 -6.97
C SER A 170 12.34 13.40 -7.71
N GLU A 171 11.18 13.67 -8.31
CA GLU A 171 10.90 14.94 -9.01
C GLU A 171 10.95 16.15 -8.06
N LYS A 172 10.46 16.00 -6.82
CA LYS A 172 10.53 17.06 -5.80
C LYS A 172 11.97 17.34 -5.38
N ILE A 173 12.78 16.30 -5.18
CA ILE A 173 14.20 16.44 -4.79
C ILE A 173 14.99 17.16 -5.90
N ILE A 174 14.72 16.82 -7.16
CA ILE A 174 15.36 17.48 -8.31
C ILE A 174 14.99 18.98 -8.34
N LYS A 175 13.72 19.33 -8.12
CA LYS A 175 13.26 20.74 -8.13
C LYS A 175 13.90 21.62 -7.05
N HIS A 176 14.25 21.06 -5.89
CA HIS A 176 14.89 21.80 -4.78
C HIS A 176 16.42 21.88 -4.88
N SER A 177 17.01 21.27 -5.92
CA SER A 177 18.46 21.25 -6.14
C SER A 177 18.95 22.31 -7.15
N PHE A 178 18.07 23.20 -7.62
CA PHE A 178 18.37 24.28 -8.58
C PHE A 178 18.03 25.66 -8.01
#